data_AF-A0A6I2A333-F1
#
_entry.id   AF-A0A6I2A333-F1
#
_cell.length_a   1.000
_cell.length_b   1.000
_cell.length_c   1.000
_cell.angle_alpha   90.00
_cell.angle_beta   90.00
_cell.angle_gamma   90.00
#
_symmetry.space_group_name_H-M   'P 1'
#
loop_
_entity.id
_entity.type
_entity.pdbx_description
1 polymer ?
#
loop_
_entity_poly.entity_id
_entity_poly.type
_entity_poly.pdbx_seq_one_letter_code
_entity_poly.pdbx_strand_id
1 'polypeptide(L)'
;MKPQDKEDILHTIIATLADVERNNGHKPFTEAVMYRIASRTVADYWFSHYSYNTGLDCKHCSKAQRQKCKKDYLYSKCPKAIKLESLNKPIIDSEGHTTELGELIADDKALDLDAWVDARTFLLGFPQRLLLIADKLNSGQSLPVAD
;
A
#
# COMPACT_ATOMS: atom_id res chain seq x y z
N MET A 1 -13.51 13.10 6.82
CA MET A 1 -12.51 13.33 7.88
C MET A 1 -12.34 14.83 8.02
N LYS A 2 -12.49 15.40 9.22
CA LYS A 2 -12.37 16.85 9.38
C LYS A 2 -10.90 17.24 9.18
N PRO A 3 -10.61 18.46 8.69
CA PRO A 3 -9.23 18.92 8.52
C PRO A 3 -8.39 18.80 9.80
N GLN A 4 -8.98 19.14 10.95
CA GLN A 4 -8.34 19.02 12.26
C GLN A 4 -7.86 17.59 12.57
N ASP A 5 -8.72 16.59 12.34
CA ASP A 5 -8.37 15.17 12.59
C ASP A 5 -7.15 14.75 11.74
N LYS A 6 -6.92 15.38 10.57
CA LYS A 6 -5.80 15.03 9.69
C LYS A 6 -4.48 15.51 10.27
N GLU A 7 -4.45 16.72 10.82
CA GLU A 7 -3.26 17.30 11.45
C GLU A 7 -2.88 16.56 12.72
N ASP A 8 -3.87 16.20 13.54
CA ASP A 8 -3.64 15.41 14.77
C ASP A 8 -3.08 14.02 14.44
N ILE A 9 -3.62 13.37 13.40
CA ILE A 9 -3.10 12.08 12.93
C ILE A 9 -1.68 12.21 12.38
N LEU A 10 -1.38 13.26 11.62
CA LEU A 10 -0.03 13.51 11.10
C LEU A 10 0.98 13.62 12.25
N HIS A 11 0.67 14.43 13.26
CA HIS A 11 1.51 14.54 14.46
C HIS A 11 1.66 13.20 15.18
N THR A 12 0.58 12.43 15.30
CA THR A 12 0.62 11.11 15.94
C THR A 12 1.53 10.14 15.16
N ILE A 13 1.49 10.18 13.83
CA ILE A 13 2.36 9.37 12.96
C ILE A 13 3.83 9.74 13.19
N ILE A 14 4.15 11.04 13.19
CA ILE A 14 5.53 11.53 13.42
C ILE A 14 6.05 11.08 14.79
N ALA A 15 5.24 11.24 15.84
CA ALA A 15 5.59 10.78 17.17
C ALA A 15 5.80 9.26 17.22
N THR A 16 4.91 8.48 16.58
CA THR A 16 5.02 7.02 16.53
C THR A 16 6.30 6.58 15.79
N LEU A 17 6.65 7.23 14.69
CA LEU A 17 7.87 6.94 13.94
C LEU A 17 9.11 7.18 14.81
N ALA A 18 9.18 8.30 15.51
CA ALA A 18 10.28 8.62 16.41
C ALA A 18 10.41 7.60 17.57
N ASP A 19 9.29 7.17 18.14
CA ASP A 19 9.28 6.17 19.21
C ASP A 19 9.72 4.78 18.74
N VAL A 20 9.29 4.36 17.54
CA VAL A 20 9.72 3.08 16.96
C VAL A 20 11.19 3.14 16.55
N GLU A 21 11.66 4.27 16.04
CA GLU A 21 13.06 4.45 15.60
C GLU A 21 14.04 4.24 16.76
N ARG A 22 13.72 4.76 17.95
CA ARG A 22 14.51 4.55 19.18
C ARG A 22 14.74 3.06 19.49
N ASN A 23 13.81 2.20 19.07
CA ASN A 23 13.86 0.76 19.30
C ASN A 23 14.34 -0.04 18.07
N ASN A 24 14.68 0.62 16.95
CA ASN A 24 14.99 -0.02 15.67
C ASN A 24 16.49 -0.34 15.46
N GLY A 25 17.29 -0.38 16.53
CA GLY A 25 18.69 -0.80 16.48
C GLY A 25 19.56 0.03 15.52
N HIS A 26 19.31 1.34 15.43
CA HIS A 26 20.03 2.31 14.60
C HIS A 26 19.95 2.08 13.07
N LYS A 27 18.98 1.30 12.59
CA LYS A 27 18.73 1.16 11.15
C LYS A 27 17.72 2.22 10.69
N PRO A 28 18.00 2.96 9.60
CA PRO A 28 17.00 3.86 9.02
C PRO A 28 15.80 3.04 8.53
N PHE A 29 14.60 3.61 8.63
CA PHE A 29 13.43 2.98 8.04
C PHE A 29 13.52 2.99 6.52
N THR A 30 13.08 1.89 5.90
CA THR A 30 12.69 1.94 4.49
C THR A 30 11.35 2.66 4.38
N GLU A 31 11.08 3.26 3.21
CA GLU A 31 9.81 3.94 2.96
C GLU A 31 8.59 3.03 3.21
N ALA A 32 8.69 1.77 2.79
CA ALA A 32 7.65 0.76 3.04
C ALA A 32 7.37 0.52 4.55
N VAL A 33 8.41 0.58 5.39
CA VAL A 33 8.24 0.46 6.85
C VAL A 33 7.57 1.70 7.42
N MET A 34 7.97 2.89 6.98
CA MET A 34 7.32 4.15 7.40
C MET A 34 5.83 4.15 7.05
N TYR A 35 5.47 3.76 5.82
CA TYR A 35 4.05 3.63 5.43
C TYR A 35 3.30 2.59 6.25
N ARG A 36 3.93 1.46 6.61
CA ARG A 36 3.29 0.46 7.48
C ARG A 36 3.03 0.99 8.89
N ILE A 37 3.98 1.71 9.48
CA ILE A 37 3.82 2.36 10.79
C ILE A 37 2.69 3.38 10.70
N ALA A 38 2.74 4.28 9.71
CA ALA A 38 1.71 5.30 9.51
C ALA A 38 0.31 4.69 9.34
N SER A 39 0.16 3.68 8.48
CA SER A 39 -1.10 2.95 8.28
C SER A 39 -1.63 2.34 9.57
N ARG A 40 -0.75 1.75 10.39
CA ARG A 40 -1.13 1.18 11.68
C ARG A 40 -1.56 2.24 12.69
N THR A 41 -0.85 3.37 12.76
CA THR A 41 -1.20 4.51 13.61
C THR A 41 -2.57 5.08 13.24
N VAL A 42 -2.86 5.24 11.94
CA VAL A 42 -4.17 5.69 11.46
C VAL A 42 -5.28 4.71 11.88
N ALA A 43 -5.07 3.41 11.70
CA ALA A 43 -6.05 2.40 12.09
C ALA A 43 -6.32 2.44 13.61
N ASP A 44 -5.26 2.54 14.42
CA ASP A 44 -5.36 2.63 15.87
C ASP A 44 -6.11 3.88 16.33
N TYR A 45 -5.86 5.03 15.70
CA TYR A 45 -6.64 6.25 15.94
C TYR A 45 -8.14 6.01 15.73
N TRP A 46 -8.52 5.43 14.58
CA TRP A 46 -9.93 5.20 14.27
C TRP A 46 -10.59 4.16 15.19
N PHE A 47 -9.85 3.14 15.64
CA PHE A 47 -10.38 2.21 16.64
C PHE A 47 -10.61 2.88 17.99
N SER A 48 -9.68 3.72 18.45
CA SER A 48 -9.84 4.50 19.68
C SER A 48 -11.01 5.46 19.58
N HIS A 49 -11.11 6.22 18.48
CA HIS A 49 -12.21 7.14 18.22
C HIS A 49 -13.57 6.42 18.22
N TYR A 50 -13.66 5.27 17.53
CA TYR A 50 -14.88 4.45 17.55
C TYR A 50 -15.22 3.96 18.96
N SER A 51 -14.23 3.51 19.73
CA SER A 51 -14.41 3.06 21.10
C SER A 51 -14.89 4.17 22.02
N TYR A 52 -14.34 5.39 21.93
CA TYR A 52 -14.79 6.53 22.72
C TYR A 52 -16.23 6.94 22.40
N ASN A 53 -16.62 6.90 21.12
CA ASN A 53 -17.96 7.32 20.72
C ASN A 53 -19.05 6.27 20.98
N THR A 54 -18.70 4.98 20.95
CA THR A 54 -19.68 3.88 21.04
C THR A 54 -19.61 3.07 22.33
N GLY A 55 -18.52 3.21 23.10
CA GLY A 55 -18.20 2.37 24.25
C GLY A 55 -17.75 0.95 23.88
N LEU A 56 -17.55 0.64 22.60
CA LEU A 56 -17.20 -0.70 22.12
C LEU A 56 -15.76 -0.78 21.63
N ASP A 57 -14.91 -1.57 22.31
CA ASP A 57 -13.56 -1.87 21.81
C ASP A 57 -13.63 -2.87 20.64
N CYS A 58 -13.47 -2.35 19.42
CA CYS A 58 -13.37 -3.18 18.21
C CYS A 58 -11.92 -3.51 17.81
N LYS A 59 -10.91 -2.95 18.49
CA LYS A 59 -9.49 -3.27 18.27
C LYS A 59 -9.21 -4.68 18.80
N HIS A 60 -9.71 -4.99 19.98
CA HIS A 60 -9.50 -6.26 20.70
C HIS A 60 -10.78 -7.09 20.86
N CYS A 61 -11.54 -7.29 19.77
CA CYS A 61 -12.81 -8.02 19.83
C CYS A 61 -12.68 -9.43 20.46
N SER A 62 -13.41 -9.66 21.55
CA SER A 62 -13.54 -10.98 22.19
C SER A 62 -14.34 -11.97 21.33
N LYS A 63 -14.23 -13.27 21.64
CA LYS A 63 -15.01 -14.31 20.94
C LYS A 63 -16.52 -14.07 21.08
N ALA A 64 -16.99 -13.70 22.26
CA ALA A 64 -18.40 -13.40 22.52
C ALA A 64 -18.89 -12.19 21.71
N GLN A 65 -18.09 -11.12 21.65
CA GLN A 65 -18.42 -9.94 20.84
C GLN A 65 -18.51 -10.28 19.36
N ARG A 66 -17.55 -11.05 18.82
CA ARG A 66 -17.58 -11.51 17.42
C ARG A 66 -18.81 -12.36 17.12
N GLN A 67 -19.19 -13.25 18.04
CA GLN A 67 -20.40 -14.06 17.90
C GLN A 67 -21.67 -13.19 17.86
N LYS A 68 -21.75 -12.16 18.72
CA LYS A 68 -22.83 -11.18 18.69
C LYS A 68 -22.85 -10.41 17.37
N CYS A 69 -21.71 -9.90 16.91
CA CYS A 69 -21.61 -9.23 15.61
C CYS A 69 -22.08 -10.12 14.45
N LYS A 70 -21.75 -11.42 14.48
CA LYS A 70 -22.21 -12.38 13.46
C LYS A 70 -23.72 -12.60 13.53
N LYS A 71 -24.27 -12.83 14.73
CA LYS A 71 -25.70 -13.05 14.95
C LYS A 71 -26.54 -11.85 14.48
N ASP A 72 -26.05 -10.64 14.76
CA ASP A 72 -26.77 -9.39 14.49
C ASP A 72 -26.38 -8.77 13.12
N TYR A 73 -25.58 -9.49 12.31
CA TYR A 73 -25.08 -9.05 10.99
C TYR A 73 -24.41 -7.66 11.00
N LEU A 74 -23.60 -7.38 12.02
CA LEU A 74 -22.96 -6.08 12.26
C LEU A 74 -21.60 -5.92 11.58
N TYR A 75 -21.15 -6.89 10.76
CA TYR A 75 -19.85 -6.81 10.10
C TYR A 75 -19.75 -5.65 9.11
N SER A 76 -20.85 -5.26 8.46
CA SER A 76 -20.90 -4.07 7.59
C SER A 76 -20.61 -2.76 8.34
N LYS A 77 -20.86 -2.73 9.65
CA LYS A 77 -20.60 -1.59 10.54
C LYS A 77 -19.29 -1.73 11.32
N CYS A 78 -18.56 -2.83 11.16
CA CYS A 78 -17.35 -3.09 11.92
C CYS A 78 -16.20 -2.21 11.40
N PRO A 79 -15.55 -1.40 12.25
CA PRO A 79 -14.41 -0.58 11.82
C PRO A 79 -13.19 -1.41 11.41
N LYS A 80 -13.13 -2.68 11.80
CA LYS A 80 -12.04 -3.62 11.49
C LYS A 80 -12.32 -4.47 10.24
N ALA A 81 -13.58 -4.64 9.85
CA ALA A 81 -13.91 -5.47 8.72
C ALA A 81 -13.58 -4.75 7.41
N ILE A 82 -13.13 -5.51 6.41
CA ILE A 82 -13.02 -5.01 5.05
C ILE A 82 -14.43 -4.61 4.60
N LYS A 83 -14.59 -3.35 4.20
CA LYS A 83 -15.86 -2.89 3.61
C LYS A 83 -15.91 -3.38 2.18
N LEU A 84 -16.96 -4.12 1.86
CA LEU A 84 -17.27 -4.48 0.48
C LEU A 84 -18.01 -3.29 -0.13
N GLU A 85 -17.44 -2.71 -1.17
CA GLU A 85 -18.08 -1.71 -2.01
C GLU A 85 -18.58 -2.40 -3.28
N SER A 86 -19.71 -1.94 -3.83
CA SER A 86 -20.22 -2.46 -5.11
C SER A 86 -19.34 -1.98 -6.26
N LEU A 87 -18.99 -2.86 -7.20
CA LEU A 87 -18.29 -2.47 -8.42
C LEU A 87 -19.15 -1.56 -9.31
N ASN A 88 -20.48 -1.72 -9.27
CA ASN A 88 -21.41 -0.88 -10.02
C ASN A 88 -21.68 0.47 -9.33
N LYS A 89 -20.87 0.85 -8.34
CA LYS A 89 -21.01 2.13 -7.64
C LYS A 89 -20.63 3.26 -8.59
N PRO A 90 -21.50 4.27 -8.82
CA PRO A 90 -21.15 5.42 -9.66
C PRO A 90 -20.08 6.27 -8.99
N ILE A 91 -19.02 6.60 -9.73
CA ILE A 91 -17.85 7.40 -9.33
C ILE A 91 -17.55 8.42 -10.42
N ILE A 92 -16.99 9.57 -10.04
CA ILE A 92 -16.52 10.60 -10.98
C ILE A 92 -15.07 10.27 -11.34
N ASP A 93 -14.79 10.13 -12.63
CA ASP A 93 -13.43 9.89 -13.14
C ASP A 93 -12.56 11.18 -13.16
N SER A 94 -11.34 11.07 -13.67
CA SER A 94 -10.41 12.21 -13.81
C SER A 94 -10.85 13.26 -14.83
N GLU A 95 -11.78 12.92 -15.72
CA GLU A 95 -12.31 13.80 -16.78
C GLU A 95 -13.63 14.46 -16.38
N GLY A 96 -14.20 14.07 -15.23
CA GLY A 96 -15.44 14.60 -14.68
C GLY A 96 -16.70 13.84 -15.11
N HIS A 97 -16.57 12.68 -15.76
CA HIS A 97 -17.70 11.83 -16.15
C HIS A 97 -18.06 10.82 -15.06
N THR A 98 -19.33 10.41 -15.04
CA THR A 98 -19.81 9.34 -14.15
C THR A 98 -19.51 7.99 -14.76
N THR A 99 -18.66 7.20 -14.12
CA THR A 99 -18.34 5.81 -14.46
C THR A 99 -18.62 4.89 -13.28
N GLU A 100 -18.53 3.57 -13.47
CA GLU A 100 -18.65 2.59 -12.38
C GLU A 100 -17.29 2.35 -11.72
N LEU A 101 -17.26 2.09 -10.41
CA LEU A 101 -16.04 1.79 -9.66
C LEU A 101 -15.22 0.65 -10.30
N GLY A 102 -15.90 -0.36 -10.85
CA GLY A 102 -15.27 -1.47 -11.54
C GLY A 102 -14.41 -1.06 -12.73
N GLU A 103 -14.84 -0.05 -13.49
CA GLU A 103 -14.13 0.46 -14.68
C GLU A 103 -12.85 1.23 -14.32
N LEU A 104 -12.70 1.64 -13.06
CA LEU A 104 -11.51 2.33 -12.55
C LEU A 104 -10.49 1.36 -11.94
N ILE A 105 -10.86 0.10 -11.72
CA ILE A 105 -9.91 -0.93 -11.32
C ILE A 105 -9.19 -1.34 -12.60
N ALA A 106 -7.86 -1.24 -12.60
CA ALA A 106 -7.03 -1.59 -13.75
C ALA A 106 -7.45 -2.96 -14.29
N ASP A 107 -8.00 -2.99 -15.51
CA ASP A 107 -8.33 -4.20 -16.26
C ASP A 107 -7.07 -5.07 -16.34
N ASP A 108 -7.23 -6.38 -16.39
CA ASP A 108 -6.18 -7.40 -16.47
C ASP A 108 -5.23 -7.14 -17.67
N LYS A 109 -5.67 -6.32 -18.63
CA LYS A 109 -4.95 -5.82 -19.80
C LYS A 109 -4.02 -4.63 -19.53
N ALA A 110 -4.06 -4.01 -18.36
CA ALA A 110 -3.18 -2.90 -17.99
C ALA A 110 -1.72 -3.35 -17.80
N LEU A 111 -1.52 -4.63 -17.52
CA LEU A 111 -0.21 -5.28 -17.54
C LEU A 111 -0.06 -6.04 -18.85
N ASP A 112 0.81 -5.55 -19.72
CA ASP A 112 1.23 -6.28 -20.91
C ASP A 112 2.09 -7.48 -20.47
N LEU A 113 1.42 -8.61 -20.25
CA LEU A 113 2.04 -9.85 -19.79
C LEU A 113 3.07 -10.35 -20.81
N ASP A 114 2.82 -10.15 -22.11
CA ASP A 114 3.72 -10.57 -23.17
C ASP A 114 4.98 -9.70 -23.16
N ALA A 115 4.85 -8.38 -23.08
CA ALA A 115 6.00 -7.48 -22.92
C ALA A 115 6.78 -7.78 -21.65
N TRP A 116 6.11 -8.19 -20.57
CA TRP A 116 6.78 -8.51 -19.31
C TRP A 116 7.54 -9.85 -19.37
N VAL A 117 6.97 -10.85 -20.03
CA VAL A 117 7.63 -12.14 -20.31
C VAL A 117 8.79 -11.96 -21.27
N ASP A 118 8.65 -11.15 -22.32
CA ASP A 118 9.72 -10.81 -23.26
C ASP A 118 10.85 -10.06 -22.58
N ALA A 119 10.55 -9.04 -21.76
CA ALA A 119 11.55 -8.34 -20.97
C ALA A 119 12.30 -9.29 -20.03
N ARG A 120 11.59 -10.20 -19.37
CA ARG A 120 12.21 -11.22 -18.51
C ARG A 120 13.10 -12.17 -19.29
N THR A 121 12.64 -12.63 -20.45
CA THR A 121 13.38 -13.55 -21.33
C THR A 121 14.62 -12.87 -21.88
N PHE A 122 14.51 -11.62 -22.31
CA PHE A 122 15.62 -10.79 -22.73
C PHE A 122 16.65 -10.63 -21.61
N LEU A 123 16.22 -10.26 -20.39
CA LEU A 123 17.12 -10.08 -19.25
C LEU A 123 17.84 -11.37 -18.85
N LEU A 124 17.16 -12.52 -18.89
CA LEU A 124 17.76 -13.82 -18.60
C LEU A 124 18.71 -14.30 -19.71
N GLY A 125 18.37 -14.03 -20.96
CA GLY A 125 19.17 -14.38 -22.13
C GLY A 125 20.23 -13.34 -22.49
N PHE A 126 20.27 -12.18 -21.81
CA PHE A 126 21.11 -11.07 -22.20
C PHE A 126 22.59 -11.45 -22.07
N PRO A 127 23.37 -11.44 -23.16
CA PRO A 127 24.77 -11.81 -23.08
C PRO A 127 25.52 -10.80 -22.21
N GLN A 128 26.02 -11.24 -21.05
CA GLN A 128 26.76 -10.36 -20.12
C GLN A 128 27.96 -9.66 -20.77
N ARG A 129 28.55 -10.26 -21.82
CA ARG A 129 29.61 -9.62 -22.62
C ARG A 129 29.21 -8.25 -23.19
N LEU A 130 27.94 -8.06 -23.54
CA LEU A 130 27.45 -6.80 -24.08
C LEU A 130 27.34 -5.73 -22.99
N LEU A 131 26.99 -6.09 -21.75
CA LEU A 131 27.06 -5.17 -20.60
C LEU A 131 28.50 -4.71 -20.36
N LEU A 132 29.45 -5.63 -20.40
CA LEU A 132 30.87 -5.32 -20.22
C LEU A 132 31.42 -4.41 -21.33
N ILE A 133 30.99 -4.62 -22.58
CA ILE A 133 31.35 -3.75 -23.70
C ILE A 133 30.74 -2.36 -23.53
N ALA A 134 29.45 -2.28 -23.15
CA ALA A 134 28.77 -1.02 -22.90
C ALA A 134 29.43 -0.22 -21.76
N ASP A 135 29.80 -0.91 -20.67
CA ASP A 135 30.50 -0.30 -19.53
C ASP A 135 31.88 0.23 -19.93
N LYS A 136 32.63 -0.55 -20.74
CA LYS A 136 33.93 -0.11 -21.30
C LYS A 136 33.80 1.10 -22.21
N LEU A 137 32.78 1.15 -23.07
CA LEU A 137 32.50 2.31 -23.92
C LEU A 137 32.14 3.54 -23.08
N ASN A 138 31.28 3.38 -22.08
CA ASN A 138 30.88 4.47 -21.18
C ASN A 138 32.05 5.01 -20.35
N SER A 139 32.98 4.15 -19.94
CA SER A 139 34.20 4.52 -19.24
C SER A 139 35.35 4.95 -20.17
N GLY A 140 35.12 5.03 -21.49
CA GLY A 140 36.08 5.52 -22.47
C GLY A 140 37.24 4.57 -22.78
N GLN A 141 37.10 3.28 -22.47
CA GLN A 141 38.12 2.26 -22.71
C GLN A 141 38.05 1.71 -24.15
N SER A 142 39.21 1.47 -24.76
CA SER A 142 39.31 0.86 -26.09
C SER A 142 38.82 -0.59 -26.06
N LEU A 143 37.95 -0.96 -27.01
CA LEU A 143 37.55 -2.34 -27.20
C LEU A 143 38.66 -3.12 -27.93
N PRO A 144 38.94 -4.38 -27.53
CA PRO A 144 39.87 -5.22 -28.28
C PRO A 144 39.28 -5.55 -29.66
N VAL A 145 40.12 -5.51 -30.70
CA VAL A 145 39.74 -5.96 -32.05
C VAL A 145 39.54 -7.47 -32.00
N ALA A 146 38.41 -7.95 -32.51
CA ALA A 146 38.16 -9.39 -32.63
C ALA A 146 38.96 -9.96 -33.80
N ASP A 147 39.74 -11.01 -33.56
CA ASP A 147 40.38 -11.84 -34.60
C ASP A 147 39.35 -12.64 -35.41
#